data_AF-L8HJ71-F1
#
_entry.id   AF-L8HJ71-F1
#
_cell.length_a   1.000
_cell.length_b   1.000
_cell.length_c   1.000
_cell.angle_alpha   90.00
_cell.angle_beta   90.00
_cell.angle_gamma   90.00
#
_symmetry.space_group_name_H-M   'P 1'
#
loop_
_entity.id
_entity.type
_entity.pdbx_description
1 polymer ?
#
loop_
_entity_poly.entity_id
_entity_poly.type
_entity_poly.pdbx_seq_one_letter_code
_entity_poly.pdbx_strand_id
1 'polypeptide(L)'
;MTKNISQITRWNDTAIAGLNPNITARLPDADILTSFRNDSAVSSTTVFKRALNVFSNGTFARNGSLAGLPPAANGFSFGYATDAERINYVKVSLRHHSHDNSLTYLNSYEATNASLSYAMMVNAAGYTVTATQAAVQAAMTAYRPFIDNGDLTVDILNANGSASWPLSYISFALIPQNITTPDCSNIQELLLFLSWTQLNAKASAVASSLGDTALINAYRRRLIDTMGTIYCNGQKAFKTAVLLGMGPPYTIYYTWVANYPSTAFKVQYTSAVSQTAITEMAAGDIDYAAISTELTAAQKQLMPDAEGVPTIGYGILPVYNISELIGYDPVIMDWQAISDIFLNKISMWNDPYLVGLNPHLAGLLPNKPITIRPTRRR
;
A
#
# COMPACT_ATOMS: atom_id res chain seq x y z
N MET A 1 27.53 4.86 14.60
CA MET A 1 27.97 5.74 15.71
C MET A 1 26.78 6.56 16.17
N THR A 2 26.21 6.21 17.32
CA THR A 2 25.09 6.91 17.96
C THR A 2 25.60 8.23 18.55
N LYS A 3 25.56 9.31 17.77
CA LYS A 3 25.70 10.67 18.32
C LYS A 3 24.48 10.97 19.20
N ASN A 4 24.72 11.54 20.38
CA ASN A 4 23.67 12.08 21.24
C ASN A 4 22.82 13.09 20.46
N ILE A 5 21.50 13.06 20.67
CA ILE A 5 20.46 13.86 19.99
C ILE A 5 20.67 15.38 20.09
N SER A 6 21.63 15.85 20.89
CA SER A 6 21.86 17.25 21.22
C SER A 6 22.90 18.00 20.37
N GLN A 7 23.37 17.46 19.23
CA GLN A 7 24.54 18.05 18.54
C GLN A 7 24.32 18.59 17.13
N ILE A 8 23.18 18.36 16.47
CA ILE A 8 22.97 18.82 15.09
C ILE A 8 22.06 20.05 15.11
N THR A 9 22.65 21.23 14.90
CA THR A 9 21.93 22.51 14.87
C THR A 9 22.03 23.25 13.54
N ARG A 10 22.80 22.75 12.57
CA ARG A 10 22.98 23.38 11.25
C ARG A 10 22.79 22.40 10.10
N TRP A 11 22.29 22.91 8.97
CA TRP A 11 21.97 22.08 7.79
C TRP A 11 23.19 21.50 7.08
N ASN A 12 24.33 22.16 7.14
CA ASN A 12 25.60 21.69 6.60
C ASN A 12 26.38 20.77 7.56
N ASP A 13 25.80 20.35 8.68
CA ASP A 13 26.46 19.41 9.60
C ASP A 13 26.93 18.15 8.87
N THR A 14 28.13 17.68 9.22
CA THR A 14 28.76 16.48 8.64
C THR A 14 27.86 15.24 8.62
N ALA A 15 26.97 15.07 9.61
CA ALA A 15 26.04 13.96 9.66
C ALA A 15 24.93 14.07 8.60
N ILE A 16 24.41 15.28 8.36
CA ILE A 16 23.44 15.53 7.29
C ILE A 16 24.14 15.41 5.94
N ALA A 17 25.31 16.04 5.78
CA ALA A 17 26.11 15.98 4.56
C ALA A 17 26.49 14.55 4.17
N GLY A 18 26.86 13.71 5.14
CA GLY A 18 27.23 12.31 4.93
C GLY A 18 26.09 11.44 4.38
N LEU A 19 24.84 11.76 4.70
CA LEU A 19 23.66 11.12 4.13
C LEU A 19 23.27 11.67 2.74
N ASN A 20 23.83 12.81 2.36
CA ASN A 20 23.41 13.60 1.21
C ASN A 20 24.60 14.00 0.29
N PRO A 21 25.43 13.05 -0.17
CA PRO A 21 26.65 13.35 -0.93
C PRO A 21 26.37 14.10 -2.24
N ASN A 22 25.21 13.86 -2.85
CA ASN A 22 24.84 14.47 -4.13
C ASN A 22 24.39 15.94 -4.02
N ILE A 23 24.12 16.43 -2.81
CA ILE A 23 23.63 17.81 -2.57
C ILE A 23 24.44 18.55 -1.52
N THR A 24 25.59 18.03 -1.06
CA THR A 24 26.40 18.63 0.01
C THR A 24 26.72 20.10 -0.28
N ALA A 25 27.08 20.45 -1.53
CA ALA A 25 27.36 21.82 -1.93
C ALA A 25 26.14 22.76 -1.91
N ARG A 26 24.93 22.22 -1.80
CA ARG A 26 23.66 22.97 -1.71
C ARG A 26 23.12 23.04 -0.27
N LEU A 27 23.73 22.35 0.69
CA LEU A 27 23.32 22.44 2.09
C LEU A 27 23.73 23.80 2.65
N PRO A 28 22.79 24.62 3.17
CA PRO A 28 23.10 25.95 3.65
C PRO A 28 23.89 25.89 4.98
N ASP A 29 24.80 26.84 5.17
CA ASP A 29 25.38 27.13 6.50
C ASP A 29 24.39 27.94 7.34
N ALA A 30 23.26 27.32 7.67
CA ALA A 30 22.16 27.94 8.38
C ALA A 30 21.68 27.07 9.53
N ASP A 31 21.15 27.73 10.56
CA ASP A 31 20.58 27.07 11.72
C ASP A 31 19.32 26.29 11.33
N ILE A 32 19.11 25.15 11.97
CA ILE A 32 17.91 24.34 11.82
C ILE A 32 16.88 24.87 12.80
N LEU A 33 15.81 25.48 12.26
CA LEU A 33 14.70 25.97 13.06
C LEU A 33 13.57 24.94 13.05
N THR A 34 13.13 24.44 14.20
CA THR A 34 12.06 23.43 14.26
C THR A 34 10.74 24.00 14.77
N SER A 35 9.63 23.40 14.37
CA SER A 35 8.32 23.71 14.96
C SER A 35 7.58 22.45 15.40
N PHE A 36 6.84 22.57 16.51
CA PHE A 36 6.04 21.49 17.07
C PHE A 36 4.66 21.96 17.52
N ARG A 37 3.72 21.03 17.62
CA ARG A 37 2.39 21.29 18.18
C ARG A 37 2.47 21.20 19.71
N ASN A 38 1.95 22.20 20.42
CA ASN A 38 1.90 22.20 21.88
C ASN A 38 1.17 20.95 22.42
N ASP A 39 1.60 20.47 23.59
CA ASP A 39 1.33 19.14 24.16
C ASP A 39 -0.16 18.80 24.44
N SER A 40 -1.11 19.66 24.08
CA SER A 40 -2.56 19.42 24.23
C SER A 40 -3.21 18.61 23.10
N ALA A 41 -2.49 18.30 22.01
CA ALA A 41 -3.04 17.56 20.88
C ALA A 41 -2.74 16.05 20.94
N VAL A 42 -3.78 15.23 21.06
CA VAL A 42 -3.73 13.77 20.81
C VAL A 42 -3.86 13.56 19.29
N SER A 43 -2.74 13.68 18.56
CA SER A 43 -2.70 13.58 17.09
C SER A 43 -1.39 12.95 16.57
N SER A 44 -1.01 13.23 15.32
CA SER A 44 0.32 12.94 14.74
C SER A 44 1.49 13.31 15.65
N THR A 45 1.32 14.30 16.54
CA THR A 45 2.27 14.68 17.59
C THR A 45 2.54 13.57 18.60
N THR A 46 1.50 12.82 18.99
CA THR A 46 1.65 11.68 19.91
C THR A 46 2.42 10.55 19.23
N VAL A 47 2.16 10.29 17.95
CA VAL A 47 2.91 9.32 17.15
C VAL A 47 4.37 9.74 17.03
N PHE A 48 4.63 11.01 16.71
CA PHE A 48 5.99 11.55 16.60
C PHE A 48 6.77 11.39 17.91
N LYS A 49 6.16 11.67 19.06
CA LYS A 49 6.77 11.45 20.39
C LYS A 49 7.13 9.99 20.65
N ARG A 50 6.23 9.06 20.32
CA ARG A 50 6.52 7.62 20.40
C ARG A 50 7.66 7.22 19.47
N ALA A 51 7.68 7.75 18.25
CA ALA A 51 8.75 7.53 17.29
C ALA A 51 10.10 8.03 17.83
N LEU A 52 10.15 9.23 18.42
CA LEU A 52 11.35 9.75 19.07
C LEU A 52 11.84 8.83 20.20
N ASN A 53 10.95 8.29 21.02
CA ASN A 53 11.33 7.31 22.04
C ASN A 53 11.99 6.06 21.43
N VAL A 54 11.43 5.52 20.35
CA VAL A 54 12.01 4.38 19.62
C VAL A 54 13.37 4.74 19.02
N PHE A 55 13.45 5.83 18.23
CA PHE A 55 14.68 6.21 17.53
C PHE A 55 15.80 6.71 18.45
N SER A 56 15.45 7.19 19.64
CA SER A 56 16.40 7.61 20.67
C SER A 56 16.83 6.48 21.61
N ASN A 57 16.39 5.24 21.33
CA ASN A 57 16.58 4.09 22.22
C ASN A 57 16.17 4.38 23.67
N GLY A 58 15.02 5.04 23.84
CA GLY A 58 14.44 5.37 25.14
C GLY A 58 14.91 6.67 25.78
N THR A 59 15.96 7.33 25.24
CA THR A 59 16.51 8.58 25.81
C THR A 59 15.46 9.69 25.85
N PHE A 60 14.62 9.79 24.82
CA PHE A 60 13.40 10.59 24.86
C PHE A 60 12.28 9.77 25.50
N ALA A 61 11.67 10.25 26.59
CA ALA A 61 10.56 9.55 27.22
C ALA A 61 9.36 9.39 26.26
N ARG A 62 8.65 8.26 26.31
CA ARG A 62 7.52 7.96 25.40
C ARG A 62 6.46 9.06 25.34
N ASN A 63 6.19 9.70 26.47
CA ASN A 63 5.27 10.83 26.61
C ASN A 63 6.00 12.15 26.97
N GLY A 64 7.28 12.27 26.59
CA GLY A 64 8.10 13.44 26.89
C GLY A 64 7.54 14.73 26.26
N SER A 65 7.84 15.87 26.87
CA SER A 65 7.45 17.17 26.31
C SER A 65 8.42 17.57 25.20
N LEU A 66 7.87 17.99 24.05
CA LEU A 66 8.67 18.55 22.96
C LEU A 66 9.25 19.92 23.32
N ALA A 67 8.57 20.68 24.19
CA ALA A 67 9.08 21.96 24.71
C ALA A 67 10.27 21.78 25.67
N GLY A 68 10.43 20.59 26.24
CA GLY A 68 11.58 20.25 27.09
C GLY A 68 12.82 19.79 26.32
N LEU A 69 12.76 19.71 24.99
CA LEU A 69 13.90 19.29 24.18
C LEU A 69 14.96 20.40 24.08
N PRO A 70 16.27 20.06 23.95
CA PRO A 70 17.34 21.05 23.87
C PRO A 70 17.14 22.14 22.80
N PRO A 71 16.66 21.84 21.57
CA PRO A 71 16.37 22.88 20.58
C PRO A 71 15.34 23.92 21.06
N ALA A 72 14.33 23.52 21.85
CA ALA A 72 13.34 24.45 22.38
C ALA A 72 13.94 25.33 23.48
N ALA A 73 14.70 24.74 24.41
CA ALA A 73 15.38 25.48 25.47
C ALA A 73 16.39 26.50 24.93
N ASN A 74 17.00 26.21 23.78
CA ASN A 74 18.00 27.07 23.13
C ASN A 74 17.40 28.05 22.11
N GLY A 75 16.07 28.15 22.00
CA GLY A 75 15.40 29.10 21.09
C GLY A 75 15.43 28.72 19.61
N PHE A 76 15.70 27.45 19.28
CA PHE A 76 15.69 26.91 17.92
C PHE A 76 14.44 26.08 17.59
N SER A 77 13.55 25.85 18.56
CA SER A 77 12.31 25.09 18.36
C SER A 77 11.10 25.79 18.97
N PHE A 78 10.06 25.98 18.15
CA PHE A 78 8.91 26.82 18.49
C PHE A 78 7.60 26.03 18.56
N GLY A 79 6.84 26.24 19.63
CA GLY A 79 5.57 25.55 19.89
C GLY A 79 4.36 26.34 19.39
N TYR A 80 3.42 25.65 18.74
CA TYR A 80 2.22 26.24 18.16
C TYR A 80 0.91 25.61 18.66
N ALA A 81 -0.15 26.43 18.68
CA ALA A 81 -1.46 26.05 19.17
C ALA A 81 -2.32 25.33 18.11
N THR A 82 -1.94 25.35 16.84
CA THR A 82 -2.64 24.65 15.75
C THR A 82 -1.67 24.02 14.76
N ASP A 83 -2.13 23.00 14.02
CA ASP A 83 -1.34 22.44 12.92
C ASP A 83 -1.17 23.46 11.78
N ALA A 84 -2.15 24.33 11.54
CA ALA A 84 -2.06 25.37 10.52
C ALA A 84 -0.92 26.36 10.78
N GLU A 85 -0.76 26.85 12.02
CA GLU A 85 0.35 27.73 12.40
C GLU A 85 1.71 27.03 12.23
N ARG A 86 1.79 25.77 12.68
CA ARG A 86 3.00 24.93 12.57
C ARG A 86 3.40 24.64 11.12
N ILE A 87 2.42 24.35 10.27
CA ILE A 87 2.60 24.13 8.83
C ILE A 87 3.01 25.44 8.15
N ASN A 88 2.38 26.56 8.49
CA ASN A 88 2.73 27.87 7.94
C ASN A 88 4.15 28.30 8.32
N TYR A 89 4.66 27.88 9.49
CA TYR A 89 6.04 28.12 9.89
C TYR A 89 7.06 27.57 8.88
N VAL A 90 6.81 26.41 8.29
CA VAL A 90 7.73 25.75 7.35
C VAL A 90 7.47 26.07 5.88
N LYS A 91 6.49 26.92 5.58
CA LYS A 91 6.22 27.34 4.20
C LYS A 91 7.27 28.35 3.76
N VAL A 92 8.03 27.99 2.73
CA VAL A 92 8.92 28.92 2.04
C VAL A 92 8.07 30.01 1.38
N SER A 93 8.24 31.26 1.80
CA SER A 93 7.59 32.42 1.20
C SER A 93 8.63 33.28 0.51
N LEU A 94 8.44 33.54 -0.80
CA LEU A 94 9.27 34.47 -1.58
C LEU A 94 9.26 35.91 -1.04
N ARG A 95 8.37 36.24 -0.08
CA ARG A 95 8.21 37.58 0.48
C ARG A 95 8.57 37.68 1.96
N HIS A 96 8.79 36.56 2.65
CA HIS A 96 9.11 36.53 4.08
C HIS A 96 10.07 35.38 4.40
N HIS A 97 11.36 35.72 4.50
CA HIS A 97 12.46 34.80 4.84
C HIS A 97 12.61 34.50 6.34
N SER A 98 11.67 34.95 7.18
CA SER A 98 11.81 34.87 8.65
C SER A 98 11.80 33.45 9.21
N HIS A 99 11.51 32.44 8.38
CA HIS A 99 11.44 31.02 8.76
C HIS A 99 12.12 30.11 7.74
N ASP A 100 13.06 30.65 6.95
CA ASP A 100 13.87 29.84 6.04
C ASP A 100 14.65 28.78 6.85
N ASN A 101 14.96 27.65 6.21
CA ASN A 101 15.73 26.56 6.82
C ASN A 101 14.99 25.87 7.99
N SER A 102 13.66 25.92 7.99
CA SER A 102 12.84 25.32 9.04
C SER A 102 12.40 23.88 8.76
N LEU A 103 12.05 23.16 9.83
CA LEU A 103 11.67 21.75 9.82
C LEU A 103 10.47 21.49 10.76
N THR A 104 9.54 20.65 10.33
CA THR A 104 8.47 20.09 11.18
C THR A 104 8.14 18.66 10.73
N TYR A 105 7.24 17.98 11.44
CA TYR A 105 6.78 16.63 11.13
C TYR A 105 5.34 16.66 10.63
N LEU A 106 5.04 16.05 9.48
CA LEU A 106 3.69 15.98 8.93
C LEU A 106 3.43 14.56 8.45
N ASN A 107 2.16 14.19 8.30
CA ASN A 107 1.86 13.06 7.43
C ASN A 107 2.08 13.49 5.95
N SER A 108 2.25 12.51 5.06
CA SER A 108 2.56 12.77 3.65
C SER A 108 1.46 13.56 2.94
N TYR A 109 0.20 13.34 3.29
CA TYR A 109 -0.94 14.04 2.71
C TYR A 109 -0.94 15.54 3.05
N GLU A 110 -0.73 15.87 4.33
CA GLU A 110 -0.59 17.25 4.80
C GLU A 110 0.56 17.97 4.09
N ALA A 111 1.71 17.30 3.97
CA ALA A 111 2.87 17.86 3.29
C ALA A 111 2.59 18.12 1.80
N THR A 112 1.99 17.14 1.09
CA THR A 112 1.61 17.29 -0.32
C THR A 112 0.58 18.38 -0.53
N ASN A 113 -0.48 18.43 0.28
CA ASN A 113 -1.52 19.46 0.19
C ASN A 113 -0.99 20.86 0.48
N ALA A 114 -0.04 20.98 1.40
CA ALA A 114 0.62 22.24 1.69
C ALA A 114 1.72 22.59 0.67
N SER A 115 1.93 21.76 -0.37
CA SER A 115 3.01 21.90 -1.36
C SER A 115 4.40 22.00 -0.73
N LEU A 116 4.61 21.28 0.38
CA LEU A 116 5.87 21.26 1.11
C LEU A 116 6.78 20.15 0.60
N SER A 117 8.07 20.45 0.57
CA SER A 117 9.10 19.42 0.41
C SER A 117 9.26 18.64 1.71
N TYR A 118 9.50 17.33 1.61
CA TYR A 118 9.76 16.47 2.75
C TYR A 118 10.93 15.54 2.47
N ALA A 119 11.60 15.10 3.54
CA ALA A 119 12.80 14.28 3.44
C ALA A 119 12.48 12.83 3.05
N MET A 120 13.40 12.20 2.31
CA MET A 120 13.56 10.74 2.34
C MET A 120 14.20 10.34 3.68
N MET A 121 13.95 9.13 4.14
CA MET A 121 14.50 8.63 5.40
C MET A 121 15.26 7.33 5.20
N VAL A 122 16.32 7.14 6.00
CA VAL A 122 16.97 5.83 6.13
C VAL A 122 16.18 5.00 7.12
N ASN A 123 15.73 3.81 6.73
CA ASN A 123 15.01 2.90 7.61
C ASN A 123 15.95 2.01 8.45
N ALA A 124 15.40 1.20 9.35
CA ALA A 124 16.19 0.31 10.22
C ALA A 124 17.05 -0.69 9.43
N ALA A 125 16.64 -1.06 8.22
CA ALA A 125 17.38 -1.94 7.32
C ALA A 125 18.49 -1.22 6.54
N GLY A 126 18.68 0.09 6.72
CA GLY A 126 19.73 0.89 6.09
C GLY A 126 19.40 1.41 4.69
N TYR A 127 18.15 1.28 4.24
CA TYR A 127 17.71 1.74 2.92
C TYR A 127 17.11 3.14 2.99
N THR A 128 17.44 3.98 2.02
CA THR A 128 16.76 5.27 1.80
C THR A 128 15.41 5.05 1.15
N VAL A 129 14.35 5.47 1.82
CA VAL A 129 12.94 5.28 1.42
C VAL A 129 12.17 6.60 1.38
N THR A 130 11.16 6.64 0.52
CA THR A 130 10.21 7.75 0.41
C THR A 130 8.89 7.39 1.09
N ALA A 131 8.23 8.37 1.71
CA ALA A 131 6.92 8.21 2.33
C ALA A 131 5.82 7.95 1.26
N THR A 132 5.66 6.68 0.90
CA THR A 132 4.62 6.21 -0.03
C THR A 132 3.68 5.25 0.67
N GLN A 133 2.45 5.10 0.18
CA GLN A 133 1.50 4.12 0.71
C GLN A 133 2.10 2.70 0.71
N ALA A 134 2.86 2.34 -0.33
CA ALA A 134 3.56 1.06 -0.41
C ALA A 134 4.64 0.90 0.69
N ALA A 135 5.37 1.96 1.03
CA ALA A 135 6.36 1.93 2.10
C ALA A 135 5.70 1.78 3.50
N VAL A 136 4.50 2.34 3.68
CA VAL A 136 3.70 2.16 4.90
C VAL A 136 3.15 0.72 4.98
N GLN A 137 2.69 0.14 3.87
CA GLN A 137 2.30 -1.29 3.82
C GLN A 137 3.49 -2.22 4.06
N ALA A 138 4.69 -1.86 3.58
CA ALA A 138 5.91 -2.60 3.89
C ALA A 138 6.24 -2.55 5.39
N ALA A 139 5.97 -1.43 6.07
CA ALA A 139 6.09 -1.35 7.53
C ALA A 139 5.08 -2.27 8.23
N MET A 140 3.81 -2.28 7.81
CA MET A 140 2.81 -3.23 8.33
C MET A 140 3.25 -4.68 8.14
N THR A 141 3.79 -5.01 6.97
CA THR A 141 4.27 -6.36 6.62
C THR A 141 5.43 -6.80 7.52
N ALA A 142 6.35 -5.90 7.85
CA ALA A 142 7.46 -6.20 8.75
C ALA A 142 7.02 -6.54 10.19
N TYR A 143 5.84 -6.07 10.61
CA TYR A 143 5.23 -6.34 11.91
C TYR A 143 4.28 -7.54 11.92
N ARG A 144 4.21 -8.30 10.82
CA ARG A 144 3.31 -9.44 10.67
C ARG A 144 3.32 -10.47 11.82
N PRO A 145 4.47 -10.85 12.43
CA PRO A 145 4.46 -11.76 13.56
C PRO A 145 3.59 -11.32 14.75
N PHE A 146 3.40 -10.02 14.96
CA PHE A 146 2.51 -9.50 16.00
C PHE A 146 1.04 -9.62 15.58
N ILE A 147 0.75 -9.28 14.32
CA ILE A 147 -0.58 -9.36 13.71
C ILE A 147 -1.11 -10.79 13.75
N ASP A 148 -0.28 -11.76 13.37
CA ASP A 148 -0.64 -13.18 13.35
C ASP A 148 -0.92 -13.73 14.76
N ASN A 149 -0.29 -13.15 15.78
CA ASN A 149 -0.55 -13.46 17.19
C ASN A 149 -1.73 -12.65 17.79
N GLY A 150 -2.45 -11.89 16.96
CA GLY A 150 -3.63 -11.13 17.37
C GLY A 150 -3.34 -9.75 17.99
N ASP A 151 -2.07 -9.32 18.05
CA ASP A 151 -1.74 -7.95 18.47
C ASP A 151 -1.92 -6.99 17.29
N LEU A 152 -3.15 -6.50 17.15
CA LEU A 152 -3.50 -5.52 16.12
C LEU A 152 -3.10 -4.09 16.51
N THR A 153 -2.63 -3.87 17.74
CA THR A 153 -2.34 -2.54 18.29
C THR A 153 -0.86 -2.22 18.38
N VAL A 154 0.00 -3.12 17.88
CA VAL A 154 1.44 -2.94 17.86
C VAL A 154 1.84 -1.62 17.18
N ASP A 155 2.74 -0.87 17.82
CA ASP A 155 3.31 0.35 17.23
C ASP A 155 4.24 -0.08 16.07
N ILE A 156 3.84 0.18 14.82
CA ILE A 156 4.61 -0.19 13.60
C ILE A 156 5.77 0.77 13.28
N LEU A 157 6.38 1.34 14.31
CA LEU A 157 7.48 2.31 14.21
C LEU A 157 8.81 1.61 13.92
N ASN A 158 9.69 2.24 13.16
CA ASN A 158 11.04 1.76 12.84
C ASN A 158 11.10 0.33 12.29
N ALA A 159 10.16 -0.04 11.43
CA ALA A 159 10.12 -1.35 10.79
C ALA A 159 11.45 -1.69 10.08
N ASN A 160 11.86 -2.97 10.14
CA ASN A 160 13.10 -3.48 9.55
C ASN A 160 12.90 -4.07 8.14
N GLY A 161 11.86 -3.65 7.43
CA GLY A 161 11.66 -4.02 6.03
C GLY A 161 12.56 -3.19 5.12
N SER A 162 13.08 -3.76 4.03
CA SER A 162 13.94 -3.00 3.10
C SER A 162 13.23 -1.80 2.47
N ALA A 163 11.92 -1.88 2.27
CA ALA A 163 11.09 -0.80 1.73
C ALA A 163 10.24 -0.06 2.79
N SER A 164 10.38 -0.39 4.08
CA SER A 164 9.46 0.14 5.09
C SER A 164 9.77 1.58 5.46
N TRP A 165 8.73 2.41 5.48
CA TRP A 165 8.81 3.76 6.03
C TRP A 165 9.02 3.71 7.55
N PRO A 166 10.03 4.39 8.12
CA PRO A 166 10.37 4.24 9.53
C PRO A 166 9.36 4.91 10.47
N LEU A 167 8.60 5.92 10.03
CA LEU A 167 7.60 6.61 10.85
C LEU A 167 6.18 6.30 10.37
N SER A 168 5.78 5.04 10.53
CA SER A 168 4.44 4.56 10.23
C SER A 168 3.64 4.35 11.50
N TYR A 169 2.31 4.53 11.41
CA TYR A 169 1.40 4.24 12.50
C TYR A 169 0.04 3.79 11.95
N ILE A 170 -0.74 3.16 12.82
CA ILE A 170 -2.12 2.76 12.52
C ILE A 170 -3.04 3.49 13.49
N SER A 171 -4.19 3.93 12.97
CA SER A 171 -5.28 4.48 13.79
C SER A 171 -6.27 3.36 14.11
N PHE A 172 -6.82 3.35 15.33
CA PHE A 172 -7.68 2.28 15.83
C PHE A 172 -9.02 2.81 16.33
N ALA A 173 -10.08 2.03 16.10
CA ALA A 173 -11.36 2.21 16.76
C ALA A 173 -11.41 1.32 18.01
N LEU A 174 -11.73 1.91 19.17
CA LEU A 174 -11.91 1.17 20.42
C LEU A 174 -13.38 0.76 20.57
N ILE A 175 -13.61 -0.53 20.79
CA ILE A 175 -14.95 -1.11 20.93
C ILE A 175 -14.96 -2.01 22.18
N PRO A 176 -15.93 -1.85 23.10
CA PRO A 176 -16.07 -2.76 24.23
C PRO A 176 -16.36 -4.18 23.74
N GLN A 177 -15.61 -5.15 24.27
CA GLN A 177 -15.78 -6.55 23.87
C GLN A 177 -17.12 -7.14 24.37
N ASN A 178 -17.60 -6.71 25.53
CA ASN A 178 -18.86 -7.17 26.12
C ASN A 178 -19.76 -5.97 26.39
N ILE A 179 -20.89 -5.91 25.68
CA ILE A 179 -21.85 -4.80 25.74
C ILE A 179 -23.16 -5.33 26.34
N THR A 180 -23.72 -4.57 27.27
CA THR A 180 -25.06 -4.81 27.82
C THR A 180 -25.94 -3.60 27.51
N THR A 181 -27.01 -3.80 26.74
CA THR A 181 -27.86 -2.72 26.22
C THR A 181 -29.24 -3.25 25.86
N PRO A 182 -30.32 -2.46 25.95
CA PRO A 182 -31.64 -2.86 25.45
C PRO A 182 -31.66 -3.21 23.95
N ASP A 183 -30.77 -2.60 23.16
CA ASP A 183 -30.71 -2.78 21.71
C ASP A 183 -29.27 -3.01 21.21
N CYS A 184 -29.04 -4.18 20.59
CA CYS A 184 -27.77 -4.56 20.00
C CYS A 184 -27.59 -4.10 18.54
N SER A 185 -28.58 -3.47 17.93
CA SER A 185 -28.56 -3.05 16.53
C SER A 185 -27.44 -2.03 16.28
N ASN A 186 -27.24 -1.09 17.22
CA ASN A 186 -26.20 -0.06 17.07
C ASN A 186 -24.78 -0.65 16.96
N ILE A 187 -24.44 -1.64 17.79
CA ILE A 187 -23.13 -2.29 17.69
C ILE A 187 -23.04 -3.19 16.45
N GLN A 188 -24.13 -3.87 16.09
CA GLN A 188 -24.18 -4.67 14.86
C GLN A 188 -23.88 -3.80 13.62
N GLU A 189 -24.54 -2.66 13.49
CA GLU A 189 -24.33 -1.71 12.39
C GLU A 189 -22.94 -1.08 12.41
N LEU A 190 -22.39 -0.76 13.58
CA LEU A 190 -21.02 -0.24 13.69
C LEU A 190 -19.99 -1.26 13.17
N LEU A 191 -20.14 -2.54 13.52
CA LEU A 191 -19.21 -3.60 13.07
C LEU A 191 -19.35 -3.85 11.57
N LEU A 192 -20.58 -3.81 11.04
CA LEU A 192 -20.81 -3.87 9.58
C LEU A 192 -20.16 -2.70 8.86
N PHE A 193 -20.34 -1.47 9.36
CA PHE A 193 -19.71 -0.27 8.81
C PHE A 193 -18.19 -0.40 8.80
N LEU A 194 -17.56 -0.76 9.92
CA LEU A 194 -16.11 -0.92 10.01
C LEU A 194 -15.61 -2.01 9.06
N SER A 195 -16.28 -3.15 8.98
CA SER A 195 -15.93 -4.20 8.01
C SER A 195 -16.02 -3.69 6.56
N TRP A 196 -17.05 -2.91 6.24
CA TRP A 196 -17.23 -2.31 4.92
C TRP A 196 -16.11 -1.33 4.58
N THR A 197 -15.65 -0.50 5.53
CA THR A 197 -14.53 0.44 5.27
C THR A 197 -13.25 -0.25 4.82
N GLN A 198 -13.00 -1.46 5.33
CA GLN A 198 -11.77 -2.21 5.05
C GLN A 198 -11.86 -3.09 3.82
N LEU A 199 -13.07 -3.56 3.50
CA LEU A 199 -13.27 -4.59 2.48
C LEU A 199 -13.90 -4.07 1.19
N ASN A 200 -14.59 -2.93 1.23
CA ASN A 200 -15.14 -2.33 0.04
C ASN A 200 -14.05 -1.58 -0.75
N ALA A 201 -13.87 -1.94 -2.02
CA ALA A 201 -12.86 -1.32 -2.88
C ALA A 201 -13.05 0.19 -3.06
N LYS A 202 -14.29 0.69 -3.09
CA LYS A 202 -14.55 2.15 -3.18
C LYS A 202 -14.16 2.85 -1.88
N ALA A 203 -14.48 2.27 -0.73
CA ALA A 203 -14.08 2.82 0.57
C ALA A 203 -12.55 2.89 0.70
N SER A 204 -11.86 1.79 0.35
CA SER A 204 -10.40 1.75 0.32
C SER A 204 -9.80 2.77 -0.65
N ALA A 205 -10.40 2.96 -1.84
CA ALA A 205 -9.94 3.95 -2.81
C ALA A 205 -10.09 5.40 -2.31
N VAL A 206 -11.17 5.70 -1.56
CA VAL A 206 -11.34 7.02 -0.94
C VAL A 206 -10.22 7.29 0.07
N ALA A 207 -9.90 6.33 0.94
CA ALA A 207 -8.78 6.46 1.87
C ALA A 207 -7.46 6.75 1.13
N SER A 208 -7.14 5.96 0.11
CA SER A 208 -5.95 6.18 -0.73
C SER A 208 -5.93 7.55 -1.43
N SER A 209 -7.09 8.08 -1.83
CA SER A 209 -7.19 9.41 -2.46
C SER A 209 -6.95 10.56 -1.48
N LEU A 210 -7.21 10.33 -0.20
CA LEU A 210 -6.91 11.26 0.90
C LEU A 210 -5.50 11.05 1.46
N GLY A 211 -4.65 10.27 0.77
CA GLY A 211 -3.27 10.00 1.16
C GLY A 211 -3.12 9.02 2.33
N ASP A 212 -4.21 8.42 2.81
CA ASP A 212 -4.16 7.32 3.78
C ASP A 212 -3.69 6.03 3.12
N THR A 213 -3.20 5.10 3.94
CA THR A 213 -2.73 3.80 3.47
C THR A 213 -3.72 2.72 3.86
N ALA A 214 -4.20 1.96 2.88
CA ALA A 214 -5.05 0.80 3.13
C ALA A 214 -4.28 -0.29 3.90
N LEU A 215 -4.95 -0.91 4.88
CA LEU A 215 -4.40 -2.03 5.64
C LEU A 215 -4.05 -3.22 4.72
N ILE A 216 -2.96 -3.91 5.02
CA ILE A 216 -2.62 -5.20 4.39
C ILE A 216 -3.64 -6.28 4.79
N ASN A 217 -3.72 -7.38 4.02
CA ASN A 217 -4.76 -8.39 4.27
C ASN A 217 -4.61 -9.07 5.62
N ALA A 218 -3.40 -9.28 6.14
CA ALA A 218 -3.19 -9.77 7.50
C ALA A 218 -4.00 -8.93 8.52
N TYR A 219 -3.90 -7.60 8.47
CA TYR A 219 -4.71 -6.72 9.33
C TYR A 219 -6.20 -6.82 9.03
N ARG A 220 -6.60 -6.81 7.75
CA ARG A 220 -8.03 -6.90 7.37
C ARG A 220 -8.67 -8.18 7.88
N ARG A 221 -7.99 -9.31 7.71
CA ARG A 221 -8.45 -10.62 8.16
C ARG A 221 -8.59 -10.67 9.67
N ARG A 222 -7.53 -10.31 10.39
CA ARG A 222 -7.56 -10.35 11.86
C ARG A 222 -8.52 -9.33 12.45
N LEU A 223 -8.75 -8.19 11.80
CA LEU A 223 -9.81 -7.25 12.18
C LEU A 223 -11.19 -7.91 12.12
N ILE A 224 -11.51 -8.64 11.04
CA ILE A 224 -12.78 -9.38 10.94
C ILE A 224 -12.87 -10.48 12.01
N ASP A 225 -11.78 -11.22 12.23
CA ASP A 225 -11.73 -12.26 13.26
C ASP A 225 -11.96 -11.64 14.67
N THR A 226 -11.34 -10.49 14.96
CA THR A 226 -11.55 -9.73 16.21
C THR A 226 -12.99 -9.27 16.37
N MET A 227 -13.66 -8.80 15.31
CA MET A 227 -15.09 -8.43 15.39
C MET A 227 -15.97 -9.61 15.82
N GLY A 228 -15.60 -10.84 15.44
CA GLY A 228 -16.27 -12.07 15.87
C GLY A 228 -16.19 -12.36 17.37
N THR A 229 -15.32 -11.64 18.10
CA THR A 229 -15.14 -11.74 19.56
C THR A 229 -15.92 -10.70 20.36
N ILE A 230 -16.68 -9.83 19.68
CA ILE A 230 -17.50 -8.80 20.32
C ILE A 230 -18.90 -9.36 20.59
N TYR A 231 -19.34 -9.26 21.84
CA TYR A 231 -20.62 -9.76 22.33
C TYR A 231 -21.52 -8.62 22.79
N CYS A 232 -22.82 -8.79 22.53
CA CYS A 232 -23.89 -7.94 23.04
C CYS A 232 -24.96 -8.82 23.68
N ASN A 233 -25.29 -8.57 24.95
CA ASN A 233 -26.24 -9.37 25.74
C ASN A 233 -25.94 -10.89 25.69
N GLY A 234 -24.66 -11.26 25.76
CA GLY A 234 -24.20 -12.66 25.72
C GLY A 234 -24.25 -13.33 24.34
N GLN A 235 -24.59 -12.61 23.28
CA GLN A 235 -24.63 -13.11 21.90
C GLN A 235 -23.59 -12.41 21.03
N LYS A 236 -23.08 -13.07 19.98
CA LYS A 236 -22.16 -12.42 19.02
C LYS A 236 -22.83 -11.21 18.39
N ALA A 237 -22.15 -10.05 18.48
CA ALA A 237 -22.59 -8.82 17.84
C ALA A 237 -22.31 -8.87 16.33
N PHE A 238 -21.15 -9.39 15.90
CA PHE A 238 -20.89 -9.60 14.48
C PHE A 238 -21.42 -10.96 14.02
N LYS A 239 -22.52 -10.95 13.27
CA LYS A 239 -23.24 -12.17 12.85
C LYS A 239 -22.95 -12.60 11.40
N THR A 240 -22.41 -11.70 10.59
CA THR A 240 -22.17 -11.92 9.16
C THR A 240 -20.77 -12.47 8.95
N ALA A 241 -20.66 -13.67 8.37
CA ALA A 241 -19.37 -14.18 7.93
C ALA A 241 -18.88 -13.38 6.70
N VAL A 242 -17.58 -13.11 6.62
CA VAL A 242 -17.00 -12.45 5.45
C VAL A 242 -15.89 -13.32 4.87
N LEU A 243 -16.02 -13.63 3.58
CA LEU A 243 -15.08 -14.44 2.82
C LEU A 243 -14.23 -13.53 1.93
N LEU A 244 -12.92 -13.62 2.08
CA LEU A 244 -11.94 -12.82 1.36
C LEU A 244 -11.37 -13.63 0.20
N GLY A 245 -11.59 -13.14 -1.01
CA GLY A 245 -11.04 -13.69 -2.24
C GLY A 245 -10.00 -12.79 -2.87
N MET A 246 -9.02 -13.39 -3.54
CA MET A 246 -8.04 -12.65 -4.34
C MET A 246 -7.67 -13.39 -5.62
N GLY A 247 -7.34 -12.66 -6.68
CA GLY A 247 -6.77 -13.24 -7.89
C GLY A 247 -6.69 -12.24 -9.04
N PRO A 248 -6.35 -12.66 -10.27
CA PRO A 248 -6.25 -11.77 -11.42
C PRO A 248 -7.51 -10.93 -11.63
N PRO A 249 -7.43 -9.78 -12.35
CA PRO A 249 -8.56 -8.85 -12.55
C PRO A 249 -9.62 -9.40 -13.53
N TYR A 250 -10.13 -10.59 -13.25
CA TYR A 250 -11.24 -11.22 -13.94
C TYR A 250 -12.54 -10.53 -13.55
N THR A 251 -13.17 -9.85 -14.52
CA THR A 251 -14.41 -9.09 -14.31
C THR A 251 -15.54 -9.92 -13.72
N ILE A 252 -15.59 -11.23 -14.06
CA ILE A 252 -16.64 -12.13 -13.60
C ILE A 252 -16.70 -12.29 -12.08
N TYR A 253 -15.56 -12.32 -11.37
CA TYR A 253 -15.56 -12.48 -9.91
C TYR A 253 -16.19 -11.26 -9.22
N TYR A 254 -15.92 -10.05 -9.72
CA TYR A 254 -16.58 -8.84 -9.23
C TYR A 254 -18.08 -8.89 -9.46
N THR A 255 -18.53 -9.35 -10.63
CA THR A 255 -19.95 -9.50 -10.95
C THR A 255 -20.62 -10.53 -10.05
N TRP A 256 -20.02 -11.71 -9.85
CA TRP A 256 -20.58 -12.73 -8.96
C TRP A 256 -20.67 -12.25 -7.52
N VAL A 257 -19.59 -11.66 -6.99
CA VAL A 257 -19.58 -11.11 -5.63
C VAL A 257 -20.67 -10.05 -5.43
N ALA A 258 -20.87 -9.17 -6.41
CA ALA A 258 -21.89 -8.12 -6.32
C ALA A 258 -23.33 -8.64 -6.38
N ASN A 259 -23.57 -9.77 -7.07
CA ASN A 259 -24.92 -10.27 -7.35
C ASN A 259 -25.30 -11.54 -6.58
N TYR A 260 -24.37 -12.15 -5.84
CA TYR A 260 -24.68 -13.36 -5.07
C TYR A 260 -25.55 -13.04 -3.85
N PRO A 261 -26.78 -13.58 -3.74
CA PRO A 261 -27.81 -13.07 -2.83
C PRO A 261 -27.70 -13.62 -1.39
N SER A 262 -26.50 -13.95 -0.91
CA SER A 262 -26.33 -14.54 0.42
C SER A 262 -26.60 -13.54 1.54
N THR A 263 -27.40 -14.01 2.51
CA THR A 263 -27.63 -13.37 3.81
C THR A 263 -26.74 -13.95 4.91
N ALA A 264 -26.20 -15.16 4.71
CA ALA A 264 -25.34 -15.83 5.70
C ALA A 264 -23.90 -15.32 5.68
N PHE A 265 -23.41 -14.92 4.51
CA PHE A 265 -22.06 -14.41 4.34
C PHE A 265 -21.98 -13.36 3.25
N LYS A 266 -20.91 -12.56 3.29
CA LYS A 266 -20.50 -11.66 2.21
C LYS A 266 -19.20 -12.14 1.64
N VAL A 267 -19.08 -12.12 0.31
CA VAL A 267 -17.82 -12.41 -0.38
C VAL A 267 -17.21 -11.08 -0.78
N GLN A 268 -15.89 -11.01 -0.80
CA GLN A 268 -15.12 -9.89 -1.32
C GLN A 268 -14.06 -10.43 -2.27
N TYR A 269 -13.75 -9.67 -3.32
CA TYR A 269 -12.73 -10.05 -4.29
C TYR A 269 -11.79 -8.90 -4.56
N THR A 270 -10.50 -9.14 -4.34
CA THR A 270 -9.43 -8.16 -4.59
C THR A 270 -8.58 -8.61 -5.77
N SER A 271 -8.25 -7.68 -6.67
CA SER A 271 -7.39 -8.00 -7.81
C SER A 271 -5.92 -8.03 -7.38
N ALA A 272 -5.22 -9.10 -7.74
CA ALA A 272 -3.78 -9.24 -7.68
C ALA A 272 -3.30 -10.27 -8.72
N VAL A 273 -2.00 -10.39 -8.95
CA VAL A 273 -1.49 -11.52 -9.75
C VAL A 273 -1.66 -12.83 -8.97
N SER A 274 -1.78 -13.96 -9.66
CA SER A 274 -1.99 -15.28 -9.02
C SER A 274 -0.94 -15.61 -7.97
N GLN A 275 0.32 -15.23 -8.18
CA GLN A 275 1.38 -15.45 -7.19
C GLN A 275 1.12 -14.72 -5.87
N THR A 276 0.59 -13.49 -5.91
CA THR A 276 0.21 -12.76 -4.69
C THR A 276 -0.95 -13.46 -4.01
N ALA A 277 -2.00 -13.84 -4.74
CA ALA A 277 -3.14 -14.55 -4.17
C ALA A 277 -2.72 -15.87 -3.50
N ILE A 278 -1.82 -16.64 -4.11
CA ILE A 278 -1.26 -17.87 -3.54
C ILE A 278 -0.51 -17.57 -2.23
N THR A 279 0.34 -16.55 -2.22
CA THR A 279 1.09 -16.16 -1.01
C THR A 279 0.15 -15.76 0.12
N GLU A 280 -0.87 -14.96 -0.17
CA GLU A 280 -1.87 -14.47 0.80
C GLU A 280 -2.77 -15.62 1.31
N MET A 281 -3.10 -16.59 0.46
CA MET A 281 -3.87 -17.78 0.86
C MET A 281 -3.04 -18.70 1.76
N ALA A 282 -1.77 -18.96 1.40
CA ALA A 282 -0.85 -19.74 2.22
C ALA A 282 -0.58 -19.08 3.58
N ALA A 283 -0.66 -17.76 3.61
CA ALA A 283 -0.59 -16.92 4.78
C ALA A 283 -1.83 -16.98 5.69
N GLY A 284 -2.96 -17.54 5.23
CA GLY A 284 -4.23 -17.51 5.95
C GLY A 284 -4.86 -16.12 6.05
N ASP A 285 -4.51 -15.23 5.11
CA ASP A 285 -5.00 -13.84 5.06
C ASP A 285 -6.22 -13.70 4.12
N ILE A 286 -6.47 -14.71 3.28
CA ILE A 286 -7.65 -14.83 2.42
C ILE A 286 -8.22 -16.26 2.46
N ASP A 287 -9.50 -16.40 2.13
CA ASP A 287 -10.23 -17.68 2.16
C ASP A 287 -10.16 -18.43 0.82
N TYR A 288 -9.97 -17.74 -0.31
CA TYR A 288 -9.76 -18.39 -1.61
C TYR A 288 -8.91 -17.57 -2.59
N ALA A 289 -8.12 -18.26 -3.40
CA ALA A 289 -7.33 -17.68 -4.47
C ALA A 289 -7.86 -18.10 -5.85
N ALA A 290 -8.22 -17.14 -6.69
CA ALA A 290 -8.45 -17.38 -8.11
C ALA A 290 -7.10 -17.40 -8.85
N ILE A 291 -6.77 -18.53 -9.48
CA ILE A 291 -5.49 -18.74 -10.16
C ILE A 291 -5.71 -19.30 -11.57
N SER A 292 -4.73 -19.09 -12.46
CA SER A 292 -4.78 -19.54 -13.86
C SER A 292 -3.88 -20.74 -14.16
N THR A 293 -3.19 -21.27 -13.16
CA THR A 293 -2.28 -22.41 -13.28
C THR A 293 -2.42 -23.30 -12.06
N GLU A 294 -2.00 -24.56 -12.19
CA GLU A 294 -1.82 -25.44 -11.03
C GLU A 294 -0.80 -24.87 -10.05
N LEU A 295 -0.92 -25.27 -8.78
CA LEU A 295 0.09 -24.99 -7.77
C LEU A 295 1.37 -25.77 -8.08
N THR A 296 2.51 -25.10 -8.00
CA THR A 296 3.80 -25.80 -7.97
C THR A 296 3.89 -26.71 -6.75
N ALA A 297 4.78 -27.72 -6.79
CA ALA A 297 4.99 -28.63 -5.66
C ALA A 297 5.32 -27.88 -4.35
N ALA A 298 6.14 -26.83 -4.43
CA ALA A 298 6.48 -26.00 -3.27
C ALA A 298 5.26 -25.23 -2.73
N GLN A 299 4.42 -24.66 -3.59
CA GLN A 299 3.20 -23.98 -3.16
C GLN A 299 2.18 -24.96 -2.55
N LYS A 300 2.07 -26.17 -3.11
CA LYS A 300 1.21 -27.23 -2.56
C LYS A 300 1.67 -27.70 -1.18
N GLN A 301 2.97 -27.73 -0.91
CA GLN A 301 3.49 -28.03 0.43
C GLN A 301 3.10 -26.99 1.49
N LEU A 302 2.93 -25.72 1.09
CA LEU A 302 2.49 -24.65 1.99
C LEU A 302 0.99 -24.74 2.31
N MET A 303 0.21 -25.41 1.47
CA MET A 303 -1.24 -25.54 1.58
C MET A 303 -1.69 -26.96 1.17
N PRO A 304 -1.33 -28.01 1.95
CA PRO A 304 -1.56 -29.39 1.54
C PRO A 304 -3.04 -29.74 1.36
N ASP A 305 -3.92 -29.03 2.06
CA ASP A 305 -5.37 -29.22 2.02
C ASP A 305 -6.08 -28.33 0.97
N ALA A 306 -5.33 -27.54 0.19
CA ALA A 306 -5.90 -26.73 -0.87
C ALA A 306 -6.17 -27.57 -2.13
N GLU A 307 -7.38 -27.45 -2.67
CA GLU A 307 -7.84 -28.17 -3.87
C GLU A 307 -8.28 -27.20 -4.96
N GLY A 308 -8.03 -27.58 -6.22
CA GLY A 308 -8.44 -26.78 -7.38
C GLY A 308 -9.89 -27.04 -7.75
N VAL A 309 -10.77 -26.06 -7.60
CA VAL A 309 -12.16 -26.15 -8.05
C VAL A 309 -12.32 -25.37 -9.37
N PRO A 310 -12.65 -26.03 -10.50
CA PRO A 310 -12.90 -25.32 -11.76
C PRO A 310 -14.10 -24.39 -11.64
N THR A 311 -13.93 -23.10 -11.94
CA THR A 311 -15.01 -22.10 -11.84
C THR A 311 -15.45 -21.54 -13.19
N ILE A 312 -14.51 -21.25 -14.09
CA ILE A 312 -14.79 -20.67 -15.41
C ILE A 312 -13.62 -20.91 -16.38
N GLY A 313 -13.94 -21.09 -17.67
CA GLY A 313 -12.96 -21.20 -18.75
C GLY A 313 -12.80 -19.88 -19.51
N TYR A 314 -11.58 -19.59 -19.97
CA TYR A 314 -11.26 -18.45 -20.83
C TYR A 314 -10.59 -18.90 -22.11
N GLY A 315 -10.92 -18.26 -23.24
CA GLY A 315 -10.18 -18.36 -24.48
C GLY A 315 -9.16 -17.23 -24.59
N ILE A 316 -7.88 -17.56 -24.79
CA ILE A 316 -6.84 -16.59 -25.17
C ILE A 316 -6.69 -16.69 -26.69
N LEU A 317 -6.73 -15.53 -27.36
CA LEU A 317 -6.64 -15.46 -28.82
C LEU A 317 -5.59 -14.43 -29.26
N PRO A 318 -4.84 -14.70 -30.34
CA PRO A 318 -3.98 -13.70 -30.95
C PRO A 318 -4.85 -12.60 -31.56
N VAL A 319 -4.53 -11.34 -31.26
CA VAL A 319 -5.17 -10.17 -31.88
C VAL A 319 -4.15 -9.50 -32.77
N TYR A 320 -4.57 -9.16 -33.99
CA TYR A 320 -3.72 -8.48 -34.97
C TYR A 320 -4.35 -7.14 -35.39
N ASN A 321 -3.53 -6.26 -35.93
CA ASN A 321 -3.96 -5.00 -36.51
C ASN A 321 -3.36 -4.87 -37.92
N ILE A 322 -4.15 -5.23 -38.93
CA ILE A 322 -3.77 -5.17 -40.34
C ILE A 322 -4.84 -4.34 -41.04
N SER A 323 -4.52 -3.09 -41.37
CA SER A 323 -5.46 -2.14 -41.98
C SER A 323 -6.06 -2.64 -43.29
N GLU A 324 -5.27 -3.37 -44.06
CA GLU A 324 -5.61 -3.94 -45.36
C GLU A 324 -6.72 -5.01 -45.27
N LEU A 325 -6.97 -5.55 -44.06
CA LEU A 325 -7.99 -6.57 -43.81
C LEU A 325 -9.27 -6.03 -43.15
N ILE A 326 -9.40 -4.71 -42.98
CA ILE A 326 -10.63 -4.12 -42.46
C ILE A 326 -11.78 -4.40 -43.44
N GLY A 327 -12.83 -5.09 -42.97
CA GLY A 327 -13.99 -5.48 -43.77
C GLY A 327 -13.84 -6.81 -44.53
N TYR A 328 -12.77 -7.56 -44.28
CA TYR A 328 -12.52 -8.89 -44.84
C TYR A 328 -12.59 -9.99 -43.78
N ASP A 329 -12.54 -11.25 -44.23
CA ASP A 329 -12.48 -12.42 -43.36
C ASP A 329 -11.21 -12.38 -42.46
N PRO A 330 -11.27 -12.92 -41.23
CA PRO A 330 -10.12 -12.92 -40.33
C PRO A 330 -8.95 -13.78 -40.82
N VAL A 331 -7.73 -13.41 -40.43
CA VAL A 331 -6.53 -14.24 -40.67
C VAL A 331 -6.64 -15.55 -39.90
N ILE A 332 -6.48 -16.65 -40.61
CA ILE A 332 -6.29 -18.00 -40.07
C ILE A 332 -4.83 -18.15 -39.65
N MET A 333 -4.59 -18.49 -38.39
CA MET A 333 -3.28 -18.84 -37.86
C MET A 333 -3.39 -20.14 -37.08
N ASP A 334 -2.40 -21.02 -37.26
CA ASP A 334 -2.19 -22.16 -36.38
C ASP A 334 -1.16 -21.81 -35.27
N TRP A 335 -0.94 -22.74 -34.35
CA TRP A 335 0.01 -22.53 -33.26
C TRP A 335 1.46 -22.41 -33.73
N GLN A 336 1.81 -22.98 -34.88
CA GLN A 336 3.15 -22.87 -35.44
C GLN A 336 3.40 -21.44 -35.94
N ALA A 337 2.47 -20.86 -36.71
CA ALA A 337 2.52 -19.48 -37.15
C ALA A 337 2.64 -18.52 -35.96
N ILE A 338 1.80 -18.70 -34.94
CA ILE A 338 1.84 -17.88 -33.73
C ILE A 338 3.20 -18.00 -33.04
N SER A 339 3.67 -19.23 -32.80
CA SER A 339 4.96 -19.48 -32.13
C SER A 339 6.12 -18.86 -32.91
N ASP A 340 6.16 -19.05 -34.22
CA ASP A 340 7.23 -18.55 -35.07
C ASP A 340 7.18 -17.03 -35.22
N ILE A 341 6.01 -16.39 -35.14
CA ILE A 341 5.90 -14.93 -35.00
C ILE A 341 6.53 -14.46 -33.69
N PHE A 342 6.18 -15.07 -32.54
CA PHE A 342 6.72 -14.69 -31.23
C PHE A 342 8.22 -15.00 -31.08
N LEU A 343 8.73 -16.01 -31.80
CA LEU A 343 10.14 -16.35 -31.88
C LEU A 343 10.88 -15.59 -33.00
N ASN A 344 10.20 -14.67 -33.70
CA ASN A 344 10.73 -13.84 -34.79
C ASN A 344 11.29 -14.62 -36.00
N LYS A 345 10.77 -15.83 -36.24
CA LYS A 345 11.05 -16.61 -37.47
C LYS A 345 10.13 -16.22 -38.61
N ILE A 346 8.87 -15.89 -38.31
CA ILE A 346 7.95 -15.20 -39.22
C ILE A 346 7.93 -13.73 -38.83
N SER A 347 8.50 -12.87 -39.68
CA SER A 347 8.67 -11.44 -39.38
C SER A 347 7.91 -10.51 -40.32
N MET A 348 7.22 -11.06 -41.33
CA MET A 348 6.48 -10.30 -42.34
C MET A 348 5.05 -10.83 -42.47
N TRP A 349 4.08 -9.95 -42.70
CA TRP A 349 2.67 -10.37 -42.83
C TRP A 349 2.39 -11.18 -44.10
N ASN A 350 3.17 -10.96 -45.16
CA ASN A 350 3.11 -11.73 -46.40
C ASN A 350 4.07 -12.94 -46.41
N ASP A 351 4.49 -13.43 -45.24
CA ASP A 351 5.31 -14.63 -45.14
C ASP A 351 4.64 -15.82 -45.87
N PRO A 352 5.38 -16.63 -46.66
CA PRO A 352 4.80 -17.74 -47.41
C PRO A 352 4.00 -18.72 -46.56
N TYR A 353 4.37 -18.93 -45.28
CA TYR A 353 3.61 -19.79 -44.38
C TYR A 353 2.23 -19.19 -44.05
N LEU A 354 2.20 -17.89 -43.71
CA LEU A 354 0.94 -17.17 -43.45
C LEU A 354 0.07 -17.08 -44.70
N VAL A 355 0.65 -16.82 -45.87
CA VAL A 355 -0.07 -16.81 -47.15
C VAL A 355 -0.64 -18.21 -47.46
N GLY A 356 0.12 -19.27 -47.20
CA GLY A 356 -0.32 -20.65 -47.39
C GLY A 356 -1.51 -21.04 -46.50
N LEU A 357 -1.55 -20.56 -45.26
CA LEU A 357 -2.71 -20.71 -44.36
C LEU A 357 -3.92 -19.87 -44.79
N ASN A 358 -3.68 -18.79 -45.55
CA ASN A 358 -4.69 -17.79 -45.91
C ASN A 358 -4.80 -17.58 -47.43
N PRO A 359 -5.12 -18.62 -48.23
CA PRO A 359 -5.23 -18.47 -49.68
C PRO A 359 -6.31 -17.45 -50.09
N HIS A 360 -7.36 -17.32 -49.27
CA HIS A 360 -8.44 -16.33 -49.45
C HIS A 360 -8.00 -14.86 -49.24
N LEU A 361 -6.83 -14.62 -48.61
CA LEU A 361 -6.26 -13.29 -48.34
C LEU A 361 -4.90 -13.07 -49.01
N ALA A 362 -4.45 -13.98 -49.88
CA ALA A 362 -3.08 -13.97 -50.41
C ALA A 362 -2.67 -12.63 -51.07
N GLY A 363 -3.61 -11.94 -51.74
CA GLY A 363 -3.39 -10.64 -52.35
C GLY A 363 -3.55 -9.44 -51.41
N LEU A 364 -3.99 -9.67 -50.17
CA LEU A 364 -4.31 -8.63 -49.18
C LEU A 364 -3.31 -8.59 -48.02
N LEU A 365 -2.58 -9.68 -47.77
CA LEU A 365 -1.53 -9.72 -46.74
C LEU A 365 -0.37 -8.77 -47.13
N PRO A 366 -0.09 -7.73 -46.32
CA PRO A 366 0.83 -6.68 -46.74
C PRO A 366 2.30 -7.11 -46.63
N ASN A 367 3.14 -6.57 -47.51
CA ASN A 367 4.60 -6.65 -47.37
C ASN A 367 5.10 -5.68 -46.28
N LYS A 368 4.71 -5.95 -45.03
CA LYS A 368 5.02 -5.13 -43.85
C LYS A 368 5.56 -6.01 -42.72
N PRO A 369 6.48 -5.48 -41.90
CA PRO A 369 7.00 -6.20 -40.75
C PRO A 369 5.93 -6.42 -39.68
N ILE A 370 5.94 -7.60 -39.07
CA ILE A 370 5.16 -7.90 -37.87
C ILE A 370 5.90 -7.28 -36.69
N THR A 371 5.23 -6.37 -35.98
CA THR A 371 5.82 -5.67 -34.83
C THR A 371 5.17 -6.15 -33.54
N ILE A 372 5.95 -6.86 -32.71
CA ILE A 372 5.55 -7.20 -31.33
C ILE A 372 6.20 -6.17 -30.42
N ARG A 373 5.42 -5.22 -29.90
CA ARG A 373 5.94 -4.24 -28.94
C ARG A 373 5.78 -4.78 -27.53
N PRO A 374 6.87 -4.97 -26.77
CA PRO A 374 6.73 -5.14 -25.33
C PRO A 374 6.10 -3.86 -24.78
N THR A 375 5.17 -4.00 -23.83
CA THR A 375 4.69 -2.86 -23.05
C THR A 375 5.90 -2.24 -22.36
N ARG A 376 6.26 -0.99 -22.73
CA ARG A 376 7.19 -0.21 -21.92
C ARG A 376 6.55 -0.10 -20.54
N ARG A 377 7.19 -0.68 -19.51
CA ARG A 377 6.88 -0.37 -18.12
C ARG A 377 6.97 1.16 -18.00
N ARG A 378 5.83 1.82 -17.82
CA ARG A 378 5.77 3.24 -17.47
C ARG A 378 6.02 3.40 -15.99
#